data_AF-A0A1F7RP64-F1
#
_entry.id   AF-A0A1F7RP64-F1
#
_cell.length_a   1.000
_cell.length_b   1.000
_cell.length_c   1.000
_cell.angle_alpha   90.00
_cell.angle_beta   90.00
_cell.angle_gamma   90.00
#
_symmetry.space_group_name_H-M   'P 1'
#
loop_
_entity.id
_entity.type
_entity.pdbx_description
1 polymer ?
#
loop_
_entity_poly.entity_id
_entity_poly.type
_entity_poly.pdbx_seq_one_letter_code
_entity_poly.pdbx_strand_id
1 'polypeptide(L)' 'MSGAGRGKPYNKSFRKDRRITMRLYDHDFKGIQKKAIEMGIPYQTLISAIIHRYIEGDLISKTG' A
#
# COMPACT_ATOMS: atom_id res chain seq x y z
N MET A 1 -3.12 -36.60 -29.11
CA MET A 1 -2.38 -36.58 -27.84
C MET A 1 -1.44 -35.37 -27.89
N SER A 2 -1.90 -34.20 -27.49
CA SER A 2 -1.80 -33.64 -26.13
C SER A 2 -0.45 -32.95 -25.88
N GLY A 3 -0.36 -31.70 -26.30
CA GLY A 3 0.63 -30.74 -25.81
C GLY A 3 -0.10 -29.51 -25.30
N ALA A 4 -0.66 -29.61 -24.09
CA ALA A 4 -1.39 -28.53 -23.45
C ALA A 4 -0.42 -27.38 -23.13
N GLY A 5 -0.53 -26.28 -23.88
CA GLY A 5 0.04 -24.99 -23.51
C GLY A 5 -0.63 -24.51 -22.23
N ARG A 6 0.00 -24.79 -21.09
CA ARG A 6 -0.44 -24.33 -19.78
C ARG A 6 -0.24 -22.82 -19.73
N GLY A 7 -1.26 -22.06 -20.11
CA GLY A 7 -1.28 -20.61 -19.93
C GLY A 7 -0.97 -20.29 -18.48
N LYS A 8 0.10 -19.52 -18.23
CA LYS A 8 0.33 -18.97 -16.89
C LYS A 8 -0.89 -18.15 -16.51
N PRO A 9 -1.51 -18.35 -15.33
CA PRO A 9 -2.55 -17.43 -14.87
C PRO A 9 -1.92 -16.04 -14.74
N TYR A 10 -2.50 -15.09 -15.47
CA TYR A 10 -2.18 -13.67 -15.39
C TYR A 10 -2.57 -13.21 -13.98
N ASN A 11 -1.61 -13.22 -13.06
CA ASN A 11 -1.76 -12.54 -11.79
C ASN A 11 -2.06 -11.07 -12.12
N LYS A 12 -3.32 -10.65 -11.96
CA LYS A 12 -3.70 -9.24 -11.95
C LYS A 12 -3.07 -8.63 -10.71
N SER A 13 -1.76 -8.38 -10.78
CA SER A 13 -1.08 -7.43 -9.93
C SER A 13 -1.89 -6.14 -10.02
N PHE A 14 -2.44 -5.69 -8.89
CA PHE A 14 -3.07 -4.39 -8.78
C PHE A 14 -2.01 -3.34 -9.14
N ARG A 15 -2.01 -2.90 -10.41
CA ARG A 15 -1.06 -1.90 -10.90
C ARG A 15 -1.35 -0.60 -10.16
N LYS A 16 -0.37 -0.13 -9.38
CA LYS A 16 -0.41 1.20 -8.75
C LYS A 16 -0.12 2.26 -9.82
N ASP A 17 -1.11 2.57 -10.65
CA ASP A 17 -0.99 3.48 -11.80
C ASP A 17 -1.57 4.89 -11.54
N ARG A 18 -2.20 5.10 -10.39
CA ARG A 18 -2.70 6.42 -9.96
C ARG A 18 -1.68 7.12 -9.07
N ARG A 19 -1.22 8.30 -9.51
CA ARG A 19 -0.37 9.21 -8.70
C ARG A 19 -1.25 10.21 -7.98
N ILE A 20 -1.01 10.40 -6.69
CA ILE A 20 -1.65 11.44 -5.87
C ILE A 20 -0.59 12.34 -5.23
N THR A 21 -0.94 13.60 -5.00
CA THR A 21 -0.14 14.54 -4.19
C THR A 21 -0.97 14.93 -2.98
N MET A 22 -0.37 14.88 -1.78
CA MET A 22 -1.06 15.17 -0.52
C MET A 22 -0.22 16.13 0.33
N ARG A 23 -0.89 17.01 1.07
CA ARG A 23 -0.26 17.87 2.08
C ARG A 23 -0.40 17.19 3.44
N LEU A 24 0.65 17.30 4.26
CA LEU A 24 0.71 16.77 5.61
C LEU A 24 1.28 17.84 6.53
N TYR A 25 0.91 17.79 7.81
CA TYR A 25 1.66 18.52 8.82
C TYR A 25 3.07 17.91 8.94
N ASP A 26 4.06 18.75 9.23
CA ASP A 26 5.47 18.32 9.34
C ASP A 26 5.66 17.22 10.41
N HIS A 27 4.95 17.32 11.53
CA HIS A 27 5.03 16.32 12.60
C HIS A 27 4.48 14.97 12.17
N ASP A 28 3.38 14.94 11.40
CA ASP A 28 2.82 13.70 10.86
C ASP A 28 3.77 13.06 9.86
N PHE A 29 4.34 13.86 8.95
CA PHE A 29 5.29 13.36 7.97
C PHE A 29 6.53 12.73 8.63
N LYS A 30 7.10 13.40 9.64
CA LYS A 30 8.21 12.86 10.43
C LYS A 30 7.82 11.59 11.18
N GLY A 31 6.61 11.53 11.75
CA GLY A 31 6.08 10.34 12.39
C GLY A 31 5.99 9.14 11.44
N ILE A 32 5.49 9.36 10.23
CA ILE A 32 5.42 8.34 9.17
C ILE A 32 6.83 7.88 8.78
N GLN A 33 7.77 8.80 8.56
CA GLN A 33 9.15 8.44 8.22
C GLN A 33 9.80 7.57 9.29
N LYS A 34 9.67 7.96 10.56
CA LYS A 34 10.20 7.19 11.69
C LYS A 34 9.62 5.77 11.72
N LYS A 35 8.31 5.64 11.58
CA LYS A 35 7.63 4.33 11.57
C LYS A 35 8.06 3.45 10.39
N ALA A 36 8.25 4.05 9.22
CA ALA A 36 8.71 3.32 8.05
C ALA A 36 10.14 2.77 8.24
N ILE A 37 11.04 3.57 8.84
CA ILE A 37 12.41 3.15 9.20
C ILE A 37 12.38 2.01 10.22
N GLU A 38 11.56 2.12 11.28
CA GLU A 38 11.38 1.06 12.29
C GLU A 38 10.92 -0.27 11.65
N MET A 39 10.12 -0.20 10.58
CA MET A 39 9.63 -1.36 9.83
C MET A 39 10.55 -1.81 8.69
N GLY A 40 11.64 -1.08 8.40
CA GLY A 40 12.55 -1.39 7.29
C GLY A 40 11.93 -1.23 5.90
N ILE A 41 10.93 -0.35 5.74
CA ILE A 41 10.23 -0.13 4.46
C ILE A 41 10.27 1.34 4.04
N PRO A 42 10.12 1.67 2.74
CA PRO A 42 9.93 3.05 2.30
C PRO A 42 8.67 3.67 2.90
N TYR A 43 8.71 4.95 3.26
CA TYR A 43 7.55 5.65 3.83
C TYR A 43 6.35 5.68 2.87
N GLN A 44 6.59 5.69 1.56
CA GLN A 44 5.53 5.59 0.56
C GLN A 44 4.83 4.22 0.60
N THR A 45 5.59 3.16 0.86
CA THR A 45 5.04 1.80 1.04
C THR A 45 4.17 1.76 2.28
N LEU A 46 4.60 2.38 3.38
CA LEU A 46 3.80 2.49 4.61
C LEU A 46 2.50 3.27 4.36
N ILE A 47 2.57 4.44 3.73
CA ILE A 47 1.38 5.24 3.38
C ILE A 47 0.42 4.42 2.51
N SER A 48 0.94 3.76 1.47
CA SER A 48 0.15 2.92 0.57
C SER A 48 -0.51 1.74 1.31
N ALA A 49 0.18 1.12 2.27
CA ALA A 49 -0.35 0.02 3.06
C ALA A 49 -1.44 0.49 4.04
N ILE A 50 -1.26 1.65 4.67
CA ILE A 50 -2.28 2.24 5.56
C ILE A 50 -3.55 2.54 4.78
N ILE A 51 -3.45 3.18 3.60
CA ILE A 51 -4.62 3.48 2.76
C ILE A 51 -5.33 2.18 2.35
N HIS A 52 -4.58 1.17 1.89
CA HIS A 52 -5.17 -0.11 1.51
C HIS A 52 -5.90 -0.76 2.68
N ARG A 53 -5.24 -0.91 3.84
CA ARG A 53 -5.82 -1.50 5.05
C ARG A 53 -7.04 -0.72 5.56
N TYR A 54 -7.04 0.61 5.41
CA TYR A 54 -8.20 1.43 5.78
C TYR A 54 -9.40 1.13 4.87
N ILE A 55 -9.19 1.02 3.55
CA ILE A 55 -10.26 0.71 2.58
C ILE A 55 -10.77 -0.73 2.72
N GLU A 56 -9.90 -1.70 3.01
CA GLU A 56 -10.27 -3.10 3.24
C GLU A 56 -10.97 -3.32 4.60
N GLY A 57 -10.95 -2.34 5.50
CA GLY A 57 -11.58 -2.43 6.84
C GLY A 57 -10.68 -2.98 7.94
N ASP A 58 -9.42 -3.32 7.64
CA ASP A 58 -8.41 -3.79 8.60
C ASP A 58 -7.92 -2.70 9.56
N LEU A 59 -8.19 -1.43 9.24
CA LEU A 59 -7.82 -0.29 10.05
C LEU A 59 -9.07 0.55 10.36
N ILE A 60 -9.53 0.49 11.60
CA ILE A 60 -10.68 1.26 12.07
C ILE A 60 -10.19 2.64 12.52
N SER A 61 -10.74 3.70 11.94
CA SER A 61 -10.51 5.04 12.46
C SER A 61 -11.07 5.13 13.87
N LYS A 62 -10.24 5.56 14.84
CA LYS A 62 -10.74 5.99 16.16
C LYS A 62 -11.40 7.35 16.03
N THR A 63 -12.52 7.37 15.33
CA THR A 63 -13.45 8.49 15.31
C THR A 63 -14.74 7.94 15.89
N GLY A 64 -15.17 8.50 17.02
CA GLY A 64 -16.51 8.31 17.56
C GLY A 64 -17.56 8.96 16.68
#